data_AF-A0A2P2M6U8-F1
#
_entry.id   AF-A0A2P2M6U8-F1
#
_cell.length_a   1.000
_cell.length_b   1.000
_cell.length_c   1.000
_cell.angle_alpha   90.00
_cell.angle_beta   90.00
_cell.angle_gamma   90.00
#
_symmetry.space_group_name_H-M   'P 1'
#
loop_
_entity.id
_entity.type
_entity.pdbx_description
1 polymer ?
#
loop_
_entity_poly.entity_id
_entity_poly.type
_entity_poly.pdbx_seq_one_letter_code
_entity_poly.pdbx_strand_id
1 'polypeptide(L)'
;MSLIKDPDQRRMEQWEKTAQAQSGWNCAKMLGFGDLGGPPLSAAEEYSLHSRYLAKANSRNLSEIAEMKIVYRGGVDGEGRPVMVVVGAHFLMRCLDLEQFVLYVVKEFEPLIQKPYTIVYFHSAASLQLQPDLGWMRRLQQILGRKHQRNLHTIYVLHPTLHLKAAIFALQLFVDNLVGSS
;
A
#
# COMPACT_ATOMS: atom_id res chain seq x y z
N MET A 1 26.58 44.10 7.02
CA MET A 1 26.10 44.16 5.63
C MET A 1 25.25 42.92 5.36
N SER A 2 23.93 43.04 5.48
CA SER A 2 23.01 41.94 5.13
C SER A 2 22.84 41.92 3.62
N LEU A 3 23.36 40.87 2.99
CA LEU A 3 23.11 40.56 1.58
C LEU A 3 21.61 40.38 1.38
N ILE A 4 21.00 41.33 0.66
CA ILE A 4 19.59 41.28 0.27
C ILE A 4 19.45 40.12 -0.72
N LYS A 5 18.89 39.01 -0.23
CA LYS A 5 18.70 37.78 -1.00
C LYS A 5 17.74 38.03 -2.16
N ASP A 6 18.11 37.56 -3.35
CA ASP A 6 17.39 37.74 -4.61
C ASP A 6 15.90 37.35 -4.46
N PRO A 7 14.95 38.18 -4.93
CA PRO A 7 13.51 37.90 -4.83
C PRO A 7 13.06 36.60 -5.50
N ASP A 8 13.75 36.11 -6.54
CA ASP A 8 13.38 34.85 -7.21
C ASP A 8 13.78 33.63 -6.39
N GLN A 9 14.93 33.71 -5.70
CA GLN A 9 15.41 32.64 -4.82
C GLN A 9 14.48 32.46 -3.61
N ARG A 10 13.92 33.55 -3.08
CA ARG A 10 12.89 33.49 -2.01
C ARG A 10 11.60 32.83 -2.47
N ARG A 11 11.19 33.03 -3.73
CA ARG A 11 10.00 32.39 -4.31
C ARG A 11 10.21 30.90 -4.53
N MET A 12 11.38 30.49 -5.00
CA MET A 12 11.75 29.07 -5.15
C MET A 12 11.81 28.37 -3.80
N GLU A 13 12.45 28.98 -2.79
CA GLU A 13 12.50 28.44 -1.42
C GLU A 13 11.11 28.36 -0.78
N GLN A 14 10.21 29.31 -1.06
CA GLN A 14 8.81 29.22 -0.64
C GLN A 14 8.09 28.10 -1.38
N TRP A 15 8.26 27.95 -2.69
CA TRP A 15 7.63 26.87 -3.45
C TRP A 15 8.10 25.49 -2.97
N GLU A 16 9.40 25.31 -2.74
CA GLU A 16 9.97 24.08 -2.18
C GLU A 16 9.47 23.81 -0.76
N LYS A 17 9.40 24.83 0.10
CA LYS A 17 8.81 24.70 1.45
C LYS A 17 7.32 24.38 1.41
N THR A 18 6.58 24.97 0.47
CA THR A 18 5.13 24.72 0.30
C THR A 18 4.91 23.33 -0.29
N ALA A 19 5.75 22.87 -1.23
CA ALA A 19 5.72 21.52 -1.80
C ALA A 19 6.14 20.47 -0.76
N GLN A 20 7.15 20.72 0.07
CA GLN A 20 7.54 19.86 1.19
C GLN A 20 6.46 19.84 2.29
N ALA A 21 5.83 20.97 2.60
CA ALA A 21 4.75 21.04 3.59
C ALA A 21 3.46 20.38 3.10
N GLN A 22 3.08 20.56 1.83
CA GLN A 22 1.95 19.84 1.22
C GLN A 22 2.23 18.35 1.06
N SER A 23 3.46 17.98 0.69
CA SER A 23 3.90 16.59 0.62
C SER A 23 3.80 15.93 2.01
N GLY A 24 4.35 16.56 3.06
CA GLY A 24 4.29 16.06 4.43
C GLY A 24 2.87 15.97 5.00
N TRP A 25 2.03 16.98 4.77
CA TRP A 25 0.64 17.01 5.26
C TRP A 25 -0.28 16.03 4.53
N ASN A 26 -0.13 15.87 3.21
CA ASN A 26 -0.86 14.86 2.45
C ASN A 26 -0.32 13.46 2.72
N CYS A 27 0.99 13.29 2.90
CA CYS A 27 1.61 12.01 3.24
C CYS A 27 1.17 11.54 4.62
N ALA A 28 1.08 12.40 5.64
CA ALA A 28 0.52 12.03 6.94
C ALA A 28 -0.96 11.60 6.86
N LYS A 29 -1.76 12.25 6.00
CA LYS A 29 -3.13 11.80 5.67
C LYS A 29 -3.17 10.49 4.88
N MET A 30 -2.20 10.25 4.00
CA MET A 30 -2.09 9.06 3.16
C MET A 30 -1.56 7.84 3.94
N LEU A 31 -0.66 8.07 4.90
CA LEU A 31 -0.05 7.11 5.83
C LEU A 31 -0.95 6.81 7.04
N GLY A 32 -2.20 7.29 7.09
CA GLY A 32 -3.13 6.89 8.14
C GLY A 32 -2.83 7.42 9.54
N PHE A 33 -1.84 8.30 9.72
CA PHE A 33 -1.59 8.99 11.00
C PHE A 33 -2.65 10.05 11.33
N GLY A 34 -3.54 10.39 10.38
CA GLY A 34 -4.55 11.43 10.55
C GLY A 34 -5.91 10.98 11.11
N ASP A 35 -6.26 9.70 11.06
CA ASP A 35 -7.54 9.19 11.59
C ASP A 35 -7.58 7.66 11.52
N LEU A 36 -7.10 6.96 12.56
CA LEU A 36 -7.29 5.51 12.67
C LEU A 36 -8.74 5.13 13.07
N GLY A 37 -9.63 6.12 13.25
CA GLY A 37 -10.94 5.96 13.86
C GLY A 37 -12.13 6.50 13.07
N GLY A 38 -11.93 6.97 11.83
CA GLY A 38 -13.04 7.40 10.98
C GLY A 38 -14.03 6.24 10.72
N PRO A 39 -15.34 6.50 10.66
CA PRO A 39 -16.34 5.47 10.39
C PRO A 39 -16.02 4.75 9.06
N PRO A 40 -16.34 3.45 8.94
CA PRO A 40 -16.16 2.72 7.70
C PRO A 40 -16.87 3.48 6.56
N LEU A 41 -16.14 3.73 5.48
CA LEU A 41 -16.69 4.39 4.30
C LEU A 41 -17.90 3.59 3.77
N SER A 42 -18.91 4.30 3.32
CA SER A 42 -20.01 3.69 2.58
C SER A 42 -19.49 3.06 1.28
N ALA A 43 -20.25 2.10 0.73
CA ALA A 43 -19.87 1.45 -0.53
C ALA A 43 -19.71 2.46 -1.69
N ALA A 44 -20.53 3.52 -1.70
CA ALA A 44 -20.47 4.58 -2.70
C ALA A 44 -19.21 5.44 -2.55
N GLU A 45 -18.81 5.75 -1.31
CA GLU A 45 -17.58 6.51 -1.04
C GLU A 45 -16.33 5.70 -1.39
N GLU A 46 -16.28 4.41 -1.05
CA GLU A 46 -15.18 3.53 -1.46
C GLU A 46 -15.08 3.42 -2.98
N TYR A 47 -16.21 3.28 -3.68
CA TYR A 47 -16.23 3.20 -5.14
C TYR A 47 -15.74 4.51 -5.80
N SER A 48 -16.19 5.66 -5.28
CA SER A 48 -15.75 6.98 -5.74
C SER A 48 -14.25 7.18 -5.47
N LEU A 49 -13.78 6.78 -4.28
CA LEU A 49 -12.37 6.82 -3.90
C LEU A 49 -11.53 5.97 -4.86
N HIS A 50 -11.89 4.70 -5.04
CA HIS A 50 -11.23 3.78 -5.95
C HIS A 50 -11.17 4.35 -7.38
N SER A 51 -12.31 4.80 -7.91
CA SER A 51 -12.43 5.37 -9.26
C SER A 51 -11.51 6.57 -9.47
N ARG A 52 -11.39 7.45 -8.46
CA ARG A 52 -10.49 8.61 -8.50
C ARG A 52 -9.02 8.19 -8.53
N TYR A 53 -8.63 7.19 -7.74
CA TYR A 53 -7.25 6.67 -7.76
C TYR A 53 -6.94 5.97 -9.08
N LEU A 54 -7.86 5.17 -9.63
CA LEU A 54 -7.70 4.51 -10.92
C LEU A 54 -7.56 5.52 -12.07
N ALA A 55 -8.40 6.56 -12.10
CA ALA A 55 -8.29 7.63 -13.08
C ALA A 55 -6.92 8.34 -13.02
N LYS A 56 -6.44 8.62 -11.79
CA LYS A 56 -5.12 9.20 -11.57
C LYS A 56 -3.96 8.26 -11.94
N ALA A 57 -4.14 6.95 -11.74
CA ALA A 57 -3.13 5.96 -12.09
C ALA A 57 -3.02 5.77 -13.62
N ASN A 58 -4.13 5.96 -14.34
CA ASN A 58 -4.16 5.90 -15.79
C ASN A 58 -3.51 7.12 -16.47
N SER A 59 -3.45 8.26 -15.79
CA SER A 59 -2.82 9.48 -16.32
C SER A 59 -1.33 9.64 -15.99
N ARG A 60 -0.74 8.72 -15.22
CA ARG A 60 0.68 8.76 -14.84
C ARG A 60 1.50 7.63 -15.45
N ASN A 61 2.78 7.93 -15.70
CA ASN A 61 3.78 6.92 -16.00
C ASN A 61 4.27 6.29 -14.69
N LEU A 62 4.11 4.97 -14.56
CA LEU A 62 4.42 4.21 -13.35
C LEU A 62 5.50 3.14 -13.61
N SER A 63 6.26 3.31 -14.70
CA SER A 63 7.27 2.31 -15.14
C SER A 63 8.40 2.15 -14.13
N GLU A 64 8.87 3.25 -13.53
CA GLU A 64 9.90 3.22 -12.48
C GLU A 64 9.47 2.35 -11.29
N ILE A 65 8.21 2.46 -10.85
CA ILE A 65 7.65 1.64 -9.78
C ILE A 65 7.51 0.17 -10.23
N ALA A 66 7.10 -0.06 -11.49
CA ALA A 66 6.99 -1.40 -12.05
C ALA A 66 8.34 -2.13 -12.13
N GLU A 67 9.43 -1.39 -12.39
CA GLU A 67 10.80 -1.90 -12.43
C GLU A 67 11.32 -2.31 -11.05
N MET A 68 10.81 -1.71 -9.97
CA MET A 68 11.16 -2.12 -8.60
C MET A 68 10.66 -3.53 -8.25
N LYS A 69 9.72 -4.11 -9.03
CA LYS A 69 9.19 -5.47 -8.84
C LYS A 69 8.72 -5.74 -7.41
N ILE A 70 8.15 -4.73 -6.75
CA ILE A 70 7.53 -4.87 -5.43
C ILE A 70 6.22 -5.66 -5.56
N VAL A 71 5.43 -5.34 -6.60
CA VAL A 71 4.14 -5.98 -6.90
C VAL A 71 4.09 -6.33 -8.38
N TYR A 72 3.75 -7.57 -8.72
CA TYR A 72 3.59 -8.00 -10.11
C TYR A 72 2.73 -9.27 -10.23
N ARG A 73 2.17 -9.52 -11.42
CA ARG A 73 1.37 -10.72 -11.69
C ARG A 73 2.26 -11.95 -11.83
N GLY A 74 2.00 -12.97 -11.02
CA GLY A 74 2.76 -14.22 -10.97
C GLY A 74 2.19 -15.37 -11.81
N GLY A 75 1.15 -15.12 -12.60
CA GLY A 75 0.44 -16.16 -13.37
C GLY A 75 -0.86 -16.57 -12.71
N VAL A 76 -1.13 -17.87 -12.64
CA VAL A 76 -2.34 -18.45 -12.03
C VAL A 76 -1.98 -19.55 -11.03
N ASP A 77 -2.84 -19.79 -10.05
CA ASP A 77 -2.71 -20.92 -9.12
C ASP A 77 -3.25 -22.22 -9.71
N GLY A 78 -3.22 -23.31 -8.93
CA GLY A 78 -3.68 -24.63 -9.37
C GLY A 78 -5.18 -24.70 -9.74
N GLU A 79 -5.98 -23.71 -9.33
CA GLU A 79 -7.40 -23.59 -9.66
C GLU A 79 -7.64 -22.59 -10.82
N GLY A 80 -6.58 -22.05 -11.42
CA GLY A 80 -6.67 -21.08 -12.50
C GLY A 80 -6.99 -19.66 -12.02
N ARG A 81 -6.95 -19.38 -10.71
CA ARG A 81 -7.13 -18.01 -10.19
C ARG A 81 -5.84 -17.23 -10.38
N PRO A 82 -5.90 -15.97 -10.80
CA PRO A 82 -4.70 -15.20 -11.01
C PRO A 82 -3.97 -14.93 -9.69
N VAL A 83 -2.65 -14.88 -9.76
CA VAL A 83 -1.76 -14.70 -8.61
C VAL A 83 -1.11 -13.33 -8.68
N MET A 84 -1.22 -12.55 -7.61
CA MET A 84 -0.42 -11.36 -7.39
C MET A 84 0.76 -11.70 -6.50
N VAL A 85 1.96 -11.36 -6.93
CA VAL A 85 3.19 -11.53 -6.14
C VAL A 85 3.57 -10.21 -5.51
N VAL A 86 3.89 -10.24 -4.22
CA VAL A 86 4.37 -9.10 -3.45
C VAL A 86 5.72 -9.47 -2.83
N VAL A 87 6.75 -8.68 -3.11
CA VAL A 87 8.12 -8.92 -2.60
C VAL A 87 8.48 -7.86 -1.57
N GLY A 88 8.50 -8.24 -0.29
CA GLY A 88 8.79 -7.34 0.81
C GLY A 88 10.21 -6.76 0.77
N ALA A 89 11.20 -7.54 0.30
CA ALA A 89 12.61 -7.12 0.22
C ALA A 89 12.83 -5.87 -0.65
N HIS A 90 11.99 -5.70 -1.67
CA HIS A 90 12.08 -4.62 -2.64
C HIS A 90 11.42 -3.33 -2.15
N PHE A 91 10.75 -3.37 -1.00
CA PHE A 91 10.03 -2.24 -0.43
C PHE A 91 10.97 -1.27 0.30
N LEU A 92 11.83 -0.59 -0.46
CA LEU A 92 12.78 0.39 0.05
C LEU A 92 12.12 1.76 0.24
N MET A 93 11.54 2.02 1.43
CA MET A 93 10.88 3.30 1.77
C MET A 93 11.70 4.56 1.45
N ARG A 94 13.03 4.49 1.48
CA ARG A 94 13.90 5.65 1.17
C ARG A 94 13.92 6.03 -0.32
N CYS A 95 13.57 5.10 -1.20
CA CYS A 95 13.63 5.27 -2.65
C CYS A 95 12.25 5.13 -3.31
N LEU A 96 11.20 4.93 -2.51
CA LEU A 96 9.84 4.65 -2.98
C LEU A 96 8.95 5.87 -2.79
N ASP A 97 8.48 6.45 -3.89
CA ASP A 97 7.35 7.37 -3.84
C ASP A 97 6.08 6.57 -3.53
N LEU A 98 5.61 6.67 -2.29
CA LEU A 98 4.43 5.95 -1.81
C LEU A 98 3.15 6.32 -2.57
N GLU A 99 3.04 7.54 -3.07
CA GLU A 99 1.86 7.96 -3.83
C GLU A 99 1.87 7.30 -5.21
N GLN A 100 3.01 7.31 -5.89
CA GLN A 100 3.18 6.56 -7.15
C GLN A 100 2.98 5.05 -6.91
N PHE A 101 3.46 4.52 -5.80
CA PHE A 101 3.27 3.11 -5.44
C PHE A 101 1.80 2.74 -5.29
N VAL A 102 1.02 3.53 -4.54
CA VAL A 102 -0.43 3.29 -4.38
C VAL A 102 -1.13 3.31 -5.74
N LEU A 103 -0.80 4.26 -6.62
CA LEU A 103 -1.38 4.33 -7.97
C LEU A 103 -1.03 3.10 -8.81
N TYR A 104 0.23 2.64 -8.74
CA TYR A 104 0.67 1.42 -9.41
C TYR A 104 -0.08 0.19 -8.91
N VAL A 105 -0.22 0.05 -7.58
CA VAL A 105 -0.97 -1.06 -6.98
C VAL A 105 -2.42 -1.04 -7.45
N VAL A 106 -3.12 0.10 -7.44
CA VAL A 106 -4.50 0.21 -7.94
C VAL A 106 -4.60 -0.22 -9.40
N LYS A 107 -3.67 0.26 -10.24
CA LYS A 107 -3.64 -0.08 -11.67
C LYS A 107 -3.41 -1.57 -11.92
N GLU A 108 -2.50 -2.18 -11.18
CA GLU A 108 -2.17 -3.60 -11.35
C GLU A 108 -3.24 -4.54 -10.78
N PHE A 109 -3.92 -4.13 -9.72
CA PHE A 109 -4.99 -4.91 -9.11
C PHE A 109 -6.31 -4.80 -9.86
N GLU A 110 -6.59 -3.70 -10.57
CA GLU A 110 -7.89 -3.47 -11.24
C GLU A 110 -8.43 -4.65 -12.07
N PRO A 111 -7.64 -5.30 -12.95
CA PRO A 111 -8.14 -6.47 -13.69
C PRO A 111 -8.24 -7.74 -12.84
N LEU A 112 -7.50 -7.83 -11.73
CA LEU A 112 -7.47 -9.00 -10.85
C LEU A 112 -8.65 -9.01 -9.89
N ILE A 113 -8.97 -7.87 -9.28
CA ILE A 113 -10.01 -7.74 -8.27
C ILE A 113 -11.43 -7.97 -8.81
N GLN A 114 -11.60 -8.21 -10.12
CA GLN A 114 -12.90 -8.57 -10.71
C GLN A 114 -13.24 -10.06 -10.53
N LYS A 115 -12.26 -10.91 -10.19
CA LYS A 115 -12.43 -12.36 -10.00
C LYS A 115 -11.68 -12.84 -8.74
N PRO A 116 -12.01 -14.01 -8.18
CA PRO A 116 -11.23 -14.60 -7.10
C PRO A 116 -9.75 -14.69 -7.47
N TYR A 117 -8.88 -14.17 -6.62
CA TYR A 117 -7.43 -14.12 -6.86
C TYR A 117 -6.65 -14.42 -5.57
N THR A 118 -5.38 -14.77 -5.73
CA THR A 118 -4.50 -15.18 -4.64
C THR A 118 -3.32 -14.20 -4.55
N ILE A 119 -2.85 -13.89 -3.34
CA ILE A 119 -1.64 -13.12 -3.12
C ILE A 119 -0.54 -14.05 -2.61
N VAL A 120 0.66 -13.94 -3.17
CA VAL A 120 1.87 -14.59 -2.65
C VAL A 120 2.82 -13.50 -2.17
N TYR A 121 3.06 -13.44 -0.86
CA TYR A 121 3.95 -12.49 -0.22
C TYR A 121 5.29 -13.15 0.14
N PHE A 122 6.38 -12.66 -0.45
CA PHE A 122 7.74 -13.05 -0.12
C PHE A 122 8.32 -12.10 0.93
N HIS A 123 8.58 -12.62 2.14
CA HIS A 123 9.04 -11.81 3.27
C HIS A 123 10.58 -11.75 3.42
N SER A 124 11.35 -12.39 2.54
CA SER A 124 12.82 -12.45 2.62
C SER A 124 13.47 -11.07 2.82
N ALA A 125 14.34 -10.92 3.82
CA ALA A 125 15.10 -9.70 4.16
C ALA A 125 14.32 -8.39 4.46
N ALA A 126 12.97 -8.43 4.55
CA ALA A 126 12.17 -7.26 4.91
C ALA A 126 12.38 -6.76 6.35
N SER A 127 13.07 -7.53 7.20
CA SER A 127 13.33 -7.20 8.61
C SER A 127 14.32 -6.06 8.83
N LEU A 128 15.01 -5.60 7.78
CA LEU A 128 16.01 -4.52 7.86
C LEU A 128 15.48 -3.16 7.39
N GLN A 129 14.20 -3.07 7.00
CA GLN A 129 13.62 -1.89 6.35
C GLN A 129 12.43 -1.35 7.13
N LEU A 130 12.17 -0.04 7.01
CA LEU A 130 10.95 0.57 7.53
C LEU A 130 9.75 -0.07 6.83
N GLN A 131 8.90 -0.76 7.58
CA GLN A 131 7.63 -1.28 7.08
C GLN A 131 6.58 -0.16 7.06
N PRO A 132 5.62 -0.18 6.12
CA PRO A 132 4.50 0.73 6.19
C PRO A 132 3.70 0.44 7.46
N ASP A 133 3.22 1.49 8.12
CA ASP A 133 2.39 1.32 9.31
C ASP A 133 1.02 0.68 8.97
N LEU A 134 0.32 0.20 10.00
CA LEU A 134 -1.00 -0.44 9.86
C LEU A 134 -2.07 0.52 9.31
N GLY A 135 -1.93 1.82 9.57
CA GLY A 135 -2.85 2.85 9.07
C GLY A 135 -2.76 2.99 7.55
N TRP A 136 -1.55 3.02 7.02
CA TRP A 136 -1.30 3.02 5.58
C TRP A 136 -1.82 1.75 4.92
N MET A 137 -1.57 0.57 5.51
CA MET A 137 -2.08 -0.70 4.98
C MET A 137 -3.62 -0.70 4.92
N ARG A 138 -4.27 -0.24 5.99
CA ARG A 138 -5.74 -0.13 6.04
C ARG A 138 -6.25 0.84 4.98
N ARG A 139 -5.55 1.96 4.77
CA ARG A 139 -5.91 2.95 3.74
C ARG A 139 -5.77 2.38 2.34
N LEU A 140 -4.71 1.62 2.06
CA LEU A 140 -4.52 0.96 0.77
C LEU A 140 -5.67 -0.03 0.50
N GLN A 141 -6.07 -0.83 1.49
CA GLN A 141 -7.21 -1.73 1.36
C GLN A 141 -8.53 -0.98 1.09
N GLN A 142 -8.76 0.17 1.74
CA GLN A 142 -9.92 1.02 1.46
C GLN A 142 -9.88 1.61 0.04
N ILE A 143 -8.70 1.99 -0.46
CA ILE A 143 -8.54 2.50 -1.82
C ILE A 143 -8.83 1.41 -2.85
N LEU A 144 -8.36 0.18 -2.63
CA LEU A 144 -8.68 -1.00 -3.46
C LEU A 144 -10.16 -1.39 -3.38
N GLY A 145 -10.83 -0.99 -2.31
CA GLY A 145 -12.28 -1.10 -2.12
C GLY A 145 -12.77 -2.53 -1.84
N ARG A 146 -14.08 -2.66 -1.61
CA ARG A 146 -14.72 -3.95 -1.26
C ARG A 146 -14.49 -5.09 -2.24
N LYS A 147 -14.23 -4.81 -3.52
CA LYS A 147 -13.93 -5.84 -4.53
C LYS A 147 -12.68 -6.61 -4.15
N HIS A 148 -11.64 -5.91 -3.71
CA HIS A 148 -10.39 -6.52 -3.23
C HIS A 148 -10.65 -7.46 -2.05
N GLN A 149 -11.44 -7.03 -1.06
CA GLN A 149 -11.75 -7.82 0.13
C GLN A 149 -12.61 -9.05 -0.19
N ARG A 150 -13.61 -8.93 -1.08
CA ARG A 150 -14.52 -10.02 -1.44
C ARG A 150 -13.89 -11.08 -2.32
N ASN A 151 -12.98 -10.67 -3.21
CA ASN A 151 -12.38 -11.55 -4.21
C ASN A 151 -10.98 -12.04 -3.81
N LEU A 152 -10.43 -11.57 -2.69
CA LEU A 152 -9.20 -12.14 -2.14
C LEU A 152 -9.49 -13.54 -1.59
N HIS A 153 -8.95 -14.57 -2.23
CA HIS A 153 -9.15 -15.95 -1.81
C HIS A 153 -8.19 -16.36 -0.69
N THR A 154 -6.89 -16.18 -0.89
CA THR A 154 -5.86 -16.58 0.08
C THR A 154 -4.61 -15.72 -0.07
N ILE A 155 -3.92 -15.49 1.04
CA ILE A 155 -2.58 -14.91 1.08
C ILE A 155 -1.60 -15.99 1.52
N TYR A 156 -0.66 -16.37 0.66
CA TYR A 156 0.46 -17.24 1.01
C TYR A 156 1.67 -16.40 1.41
N VAL A 157 2.27 -16.71 2.56
CA VAL A 157 3.48 -16.03 3.02
C VAL A 157 4.67 -16.98 2.89
N LEU A 158 5.61 -16.64 2.01
CA LEU A 158 6.82 -17.41 1.73
C LEU A 158 8.04 -16.78 2.41
N HIS A 159 8.93 -17.65 2.91
CA HIS A 159 10.06 -17.30 3.76
C HIS A 159 9.69 -16.42 4.97
N PRO A 160 8.69 -16.79 5.79
CA PRO A 160 8.39 -16.04 7.00
C PRO A 160 9.60 -16.11 7.94
N THR A 161 10.07 -14.94 8.38
CA THR A 161 11.09 -14.81 9.44
C THR A 161 10.59 -15.44 10.73
N LEU A 162 11.48 -15.83 11.64
CA LEU A 162 11.10 -16.42 12.94
C LEU A 162 10.10 -15.51 13.70
N HIS A 163 10.27 -14.19 13.63
CA HIS A 163 9.35 -13.22 14.21
C HIS A 163 7.96 -13.25 13.56
N LEU A 164 7.88 -13.33 12.22
CA LEU A 164 6.58 -13.43 11.52
C LEU A 164 5.88 -14.76 11.81
N LYS A 165 6.63 -15.87 11.90
CA LYS A 165 6.09 -17.15 12.34
C LYS A 165 5.52 -17.06 13.76
N ALA A 166 6.26 -16.43 14.69
CA ALA A 166 5.80 -16.23 16.06
C ALA A 166 4.55 -15.33 16.14
N ALA A 167 4.48 -14.26 15.33
CA ALA A 167 3.32 -13.37 15.29
C ALA A 167 2.07 -14.05 14.71
N ILE A 168 2.22 -14.82 13.63
CA ILE A 168 1.12 -15.60 13.05
C ILE A 168 0.65 -16.66 14.05
N PHE A 169 1.58 -17.37 14.71
CA PHE A 169 1.26 -18.37 15.72
C PHE A 169 0.54 -17.74 16.93
N ALA A 170 0.99 -16.57 17.40
CA ALA A 170 0.32 -15.85 18.48
C ALA A 170 -1.10 -15.40 18.08
N LEU A 171 -1.29 -14.95 16.84
CA LEU A 171 -2.61 -14.59 16.31
C LEU A 171 -3.53 -15.81 16.19
N GLN A 172 -2.99 -16.95 15.73
CA GLN A 172 -3.72 -18.22 15.67
C GLN A 172 -4.15 -18.67 17.06
N LEU A 173 -3.22 -18.72 18.03
CA LEU A 173 -3.56 -19.03 19.42
C LEU A 173 -4.59 -18.06 20.01
N PHE A 174 -4.52 -16.77 19.68
CA PHE A 174 -5.51 -15.81 20.14
C PHE A 174 -6.90 -16.09 19.55
N VAL A 175 -6.99 -16.38 18.25
CA VAL A 175 -8.25 -16.73 17.59
C VAL A 175 -8.80 -18.07 18.10
N ASP A 176 -7.95 -19.07 18.29
CA ASP A 176 -8.34 -20.40 18.79
C ASP A 176 -8.85 -20.32 20.25
N ASN A 177 -8.24 -19.47 21.08
CA ASN A 177 -8.73 -19.21 22.43
C ASN A 177 -10.09 -18.47 22.46
N LEU A 178 -10.40 -17.68 21.43
CA LEU A 178 -11.70 -17.01 21.30
C LEU A 178 -12.80 -17.92 20.75
N VAL A 179 -12.44 -18.92 19.94
CA VAL A 179 -13.39 -19.87 19.34
C VAL A 179 -13.58 -21.11 20.23
N GLY A 180 -12.58 -21.50 21.00
CA GLY A 180 -12.62 -22.66 21.92
C GLY A 180 -13.31 -22.40 23.27
N SER A 181 -13.85 -21.20 23.50
CA SER A 181 -14.57 -20.84 24.73
C SER A 181 -16.09 -20.73 24.54
N SER A 182 -16.67 -21.40 23.55
CA SER A 182 -18.13 -21.54 23.34
C SER A 182 -18.56 -23.00 23.37
#